data_AF-A0A0A9XY47-F1
#
_entry.id   AF-A0A0A9XY47-F1
#
_cell.length_a   1.000
_cell.length_b   1.000
_cell.length_c   1.000
_cell.angle_alpha   90.00
_cell.angle_beta   90.00
_cell.angle_gamma   90.00
#
_symmetry.space_group_name_H-M   'P 1'
#
loop_
_entity.id
_entity.type
_entity.pdbx_description
1 polymer ?
#
loop_
_entity_poly.entity_id
_entity_poly.type
_entity_poly.pdbx_seq_one_letter_code
_entity_poly.pdbx_strand_id
1 'polypeptide(L)'
;MMQIYEDLDKLESRSPEVYGSMLLRGLGFDAKMMGKATKDMSGGWRMRIALAKVLYIEPTLLLLDEPTNHLDLETCVWLENHLSTYDKCLIVNSHSQDFLNGVCTHIIELDRKKLIYWTGNYDTYTRTKRELEVNQLKRYEKEQADIKHIKEFIASCGTFSNLVRQAKSKQKILDKMYAAGLTEKPTPPPSFNFRFSSCVK
;
A
#
# COMPACT_ATOMS: atom_id res chain seq x y z
N MET A 1 29.81 1.81 -21.63
CA MET A 1 30.83 2.82 -21.97
C MET A 1 30.26 4.21 -21.75
N MET A 2 29.30 4.70 -22.55
CA MET A 2 28.74 6.06 -22.40
C MET A 2 28.12 6.36 -21.01
N GLN A 3 27.40 5.39 -20.44
CA GLN A 3 26.77 5.50 -19.11
C GLN A 3 27.78 5.61 -17.95
N ILE A 4 28.93 4.93 -18.06
CA ILE A 4 30.01 4.99 -17.07
C ILE A 4 30.71 6.36 -17.12
N TYR A 5 30.85 6.95 -18.31
CA TYR A 5 31.38 8.31 -18.47
C TYR A 5 30.40 9.37 -17.96
N GLU A 6 29.09 9.22 -18.19
CA GLU A 6 28.06 10.09 -17.59
C GLU A 6 28.04 10.00 -16.06
N ASP A 7 28.17 8.79 -15.50
CA ASP A 7 28.23 8.59 -14.05
C ASP A 7 29.52 9.21 -13.46
N LEU A 8 30.66 9.10 -14.16
CA LEU A 8 31.90 9.76 -13.78
C LEU A 8 31.78 11.30 -13.83
N ASP A 9 31.20 11.86 -14.89
CA ASP A 9 30.99 13.31 -15.03
C ASP A 9 30.03 13.85 -13.95
N LYS A 10 28.98 13.09 -13.58
CA LYS A 10 28.09 13.45 -12.46
C LYS A 10 28.82 13.44 -11.12
N LEU A 11 29.73 12.50 -10.91
CA LEU A 11 30.58 12.40 -9.72
C LEU A 11 31.62 13.53 -9.65
N GLU A 12 32.19 13.94 -10.78
CA GLU A 12 33.19 15.03 -10.84
C GLU A 12 32.57 16.43 -10.79
N SER A 13 31.31 16.59 -11.24
CA SER A 13 30.59 17.86 -11.30
C SER A 13 30.18 18.43 -9.93
N ARG A 14 30.02 17.58 -8.91
CA ARG A 14 29.64 18.00 -7.56
C ARG A 14 30.73 17.66 -6.56
N SER A 15 31.18 18.64 -5.77
CA SER A 15 31.99 18.34 -4.59
C SER A 15 31.22 17.35 -3.70
N PRO A 16 31.79 16.16 -3.39
CA PRO A 16 31.15 15.15 -2.55
C PRO A 16 30.61 15.71 -1.23
N GLU A 17 31.35 16.64 -0.63
CA GLU A 17 30.98 17.31 0.62
C GLU A 17 29.79 18.26 0.45
N VAL A 18 29.70 18.95 -0.69
CA VAL A 18 28.59 19.85 -0.99
C VAL A 18 27.30 19.06 -1.16
N TYR A 19 27.34 17.94 -1.89
CA TYR A 19 26.16 17.10 -2.07
C TYR A 19 25.72 16.44 -0.75
N GLY A 20 26.66 15.89 0.02
CA GLY A 20 26.37 15.34 1.35
C GLY A 20 25.75 16.38 2.28
N SER A 21 26.27 17.60 2.27
CA SER A 21 25.76 18.73 3.07
C SER A 21 24.38 19.18 2.60
N MET A 22 24.08 19.15 1.30
CA MET A 22 22.74 19.42 0.77
C MET A 22 21.70 18.41 1.28
N LEU A 23 22.01 17.10 1.22
CA LEU A 23 21.12 16.05 1.73
C LEU A 23 20.90 16.17 3.24
N LEU A 24 21.98 16.42 4.00
CA LEU A 24 21.87 16.63 5.45
C LEU A 24 21.04 17.89 5.77
N ARG A 25 21.21 19.00 5.05
CA ARG A 25 20.35 20.18 5.25
C ARG A 25 18.88 19.87 4.98
N GLY A 26 18.59 19.16 3.90
CA GLY A 26 17.23 18.72 3.56
C GLY A 26 16.60 17.84 4.64
N LEU A 27 17.43 17.07 5.35
CA LEU A 27 17.03 16.25 6.48
C LEU A 27 17.01 17.00 7.84
N GLY A 28 17.13 18.32 7.82
CA GLY A 28 17.00 19.19 8.98
C GLY A 28 18.29 19.39 9.79
N PHE A 29 19.47 19.01 9.26
CA PHE A 29 20.73 19.25 9.94
C PHE A 29 21.20 20.70 9.73
N ASP A 30 21.50 21.39 10.82
CA ASP A 30 22.19 22.68 10.75
C ASP A 30 23.72 22.50 10.63
N ALA A 31 24.44 23.60 10.34
CA ALA A 31 25.89 23.58 10.16
C ALA A 31 26.65 23.12 11.43
N LYS A 32 26.10 23.37 12.63
CA LYS A 32 26.72 22.94 13.89
C LYS A 32 26.54 21.44 14.10
N MET A 33 25.38 20.88 13.75
CA MET A 33 25.07 19.46 13.85
C MET A 33 25.91 18.64 12.88
N MET A 34 26.16 19.14 11.66
CA MET A 34 27.02 18.45 10.68
C MET A 34 28.45 18.24 11.19
N GLY A 35 28.95 19.12 12.07
CA GLY A 35 30.27 18.97 12.70
C GLY A 35 30.30 18.10 13.96
N LYS A 36 29.15 17.61 14.46
CA LYS A 36 29.09 16.78 15.68
C LYS A 36 29.41 15.32 15.38
N ALA A 37 30.03 14.64 16.35
CA ALA A 37 30.21 13.20 16.26
C ALA A 37 28.86 12.48 16.36
N THR A 38 28.67 11.45 15.53
CA THR A 38 27.41 10.69 15.45
C THR A 38 27.04 9.98 16.75
N LYS A 39 28.03 9.64 17.59
CA LYS A 39 27.84 9.04 18.92
C LYS A 39 27.10 9.95 19.90
N ASP A 40 27.17 11.27 19.69
CA ASP A 40 26.57 12.27 20.56
C ASP A 40 25.14 12.67 20.11
N MET A 41 24.62 11.99 19.07
CA MET A 41 23.30 12.26 18.50
C MET A 41 22.23 11.28 18.99
N SER A 42 20.99 11.77 19.10
CA SER A 42 19.83 10.93 19.45
C SER A 42 19.58 9.83 18.40
N GLY A 43 18.76 8.83 18.75
CA GLY A 43 18.39 7.76 17.82
C GLY A 43 17.75 8.28 16.53
N GLY A 44 16.84 9.25 16.63
CA GLY A 44 16.19 9.87 15.47
C GLY A 44 17.18 10.57 14.54
N TRP A 45 18.13 11.34 15.08
CA TRP A 45 19.17 11.98 14.27
C TRP A 45 20.10 10.96 13.60
N ARG A 46 20.46 9.88 14.29
CA ARG A 46 21.24 8.78 13.69
C ARG A 46 20.49 8.09 12.56
N MET A 47 19.16 7.92 12.69
CA MET A 47 18.31 7.44 11.60
C MET A 47 18.34 8.39 10.40
N ARG A 48 18.19 9.71 10.61
CA ARG A 48 18.29 10.69 9.52
C ARG A 48 19.66 10.67 8.83
N ILE A 49 20.76 10.46 9.57
CA ILE A 49 22.10 10.25 8.97
C ILE A 49 22.11 8.98 8.10
N ALA A 50 21.51 7.89 8.56
CA ALA A 50 21.44 6.66 7.78
C ALA A 50 20.66 6.86 6.48
N LEU A 51 19.53 7.58 6.54
CA LEU A 51 18.77 7.96 5.36
C LEU A 51 19.60 8.82 4.41
N ALA A 52 20.30 9.84 4.91
CA ALA A 52 21.19 10.69 4.11
C ALA A 52 22.25 9.87 3.36
N LYS A 53 22.86 8.88 4.01
CA LYS A 53 23.87 8.00 3.40
C LYS A 53 23.29 7.17 2.26
N VAL A 54 22.08 6.63 2.44
CA VAL A 54 21.45 5.80 1.41
C VAL A 54 21.02 6.66 0.21
N LEU A 55 20.48 7.84 0.46
CA LEU A 55 20.16 8.82 -0.59
C LEU A 55 21.41 9.28 -1.35
N TYR A 56 22.55 9.41 -0.67
CA TYR A 56 23.82 9.75 -1.30
C TYR A 56 24.34 8.64 -2.24
N ILE A 57 24.15 7.37 -1.87
CA ILE A 57 24.61 6.21 -2.65
C ILE A 57 23.75 6.00 -3.91
N GLU A 58 22.47 6.36 -3.86
CA GLU A 58 21.50 6.18 -4.95
C GLU A 58 21.47 4.74 -5.50
N PRO A 59 21.15 3.72 -4.67
CA PRO A 59 21.16 2.33 -5.11
C PRO A 59 20.09 2.04 -6.19
N THR A 60 20.33 1.06 -7.06
CA THR A 60 19.37 0.64 -8.09
C THR A 60 18.02 0.20 -7.53
N LEU A 61 18.02 -0.33 -6.29
CA LEU A 61 16.84 -0.67 -5.51
C LEU A 61 16.98 -0.05 -4.12
N LEU A 62 16.05 0.83 -3.76
CA LEU A 62 15.95 1.47 -2.47
C LEU A 62 14.73 0.94 -1.72
N LEU A 63 14.94 0.39 -0.52
CA LEU A 63 13.89 -0.06 0.39
C LEU A 63 13.84 0.88 1.59
N LEU A 64 12.68 1.47 1.86
CA LEU A 64 12.46 2.36 3.01
C LEU A 64 11.29 1.86 3.84
N ASP A 65 11.52 1.63 5.13
CA ASP A 65 10.48 1.22 6.08
C ASP A 65 10.13 2.40 6.99
N GLU A 66 8.93 2.93 6.84
CA GLU A 66 8.40 4.12 7.54
C GLU A 66 9.40 5.29 7.59
N PRO A 67 9.89 5.80 6.44
CA PRO A 67 10.97 6.80 6.41
C PRO A 67 10.56 8.17 6.96
N THR A 68 9.26 8.45 7.04
CA THR A 68 8.71 9.70 7.60
C THR A 68 8.68 9.71 9.13
N ASN A 69 8.95 8.58 9.78
CA ASN A 69 9.02 8.53 11.23
C ASN A 69 10.18 9.37 11.77
N HIS A 70 9.93 10.10 12.85
CA HIS A 70 10.90 11.02 13.47
C HIS A 70 11.35 12.20 12.58
N LEU A 71 10.68 12.42 11.44
CA LEU A 71 10.82 13.63 10.63
C LEU A 71 9.78 14.66 11.07
N ASP A 72 10.17 15.93 11.04
CA ASP A 72 9.24 17.04 11.10
C ASP A 72 8.58 17.25 9.73
N LEU A 73 7.51 18.04 9.68
CA LEU A 73 6.72 18.24 8.46
C LEU A 73 7.56 18.79 7.30
N GLU A 74 8.44 19.75 7.57
CA GLU A 74 9.31 20.35 6.54
C GLU A 74 10.25 19.31 5.95
N THR A 75 10.88 18.50 6.81
CA THR A 75 11.77 17.41 6.37
C THR A 75 11.01 16.32 5.61
N CYS A 76 9.77 15.99 6.00
CA CYS A 76 8.91 15.07 5.27
C CYS A 76 8.62 15.55 3.85
N VAL A 77 8.23 16.82 3.69
CA VAL A 77 7.94 17.43 2.39
C VAL A 77 9.20 17.48 1.53
N TRP A 78 10.37 17.79 2.11
CA TRP A 78 11.62 17.74 1.39
C TRP A 78 11.92 16.32 0.88
N LEU A 79 11.76 15.31 1.74
CA LEU A 79 12.01 13.92 1.39
C LEU A 79 11.05 13.43 0.30
N GLU A 80 9.77 13.78 0.39
CA GLU A 80 8.76 13.47 -0.61
C GLU A 80 9.15 14.01 -2.00
N ASN A 81 9.52 15.29 -2.07
CA ASN A 81 9.98 15.92 -3.30
C ASN A 81 11.28 15.32 -3.85
N HIS A 82 12.19 14.91 -2.96
CA HIS A 82 13.42 14.27 -3.38
C HIS A 82 13.14 12.88 -3.98
N LEU A 83 12.32 12.07 -3.31
CA LEU A 83 12.00 10.72 -3.74
C LEU A 83 11.04 10.65 -4.93
N SER A 84 10.19 11.66 -5.16
CA SER A 84 9.31 11.71 -6.33
C SER A 84 10.09 11.80 -7.65
N THR A 85 11.32 12.32 -7.59
CA THR A 85 12.24 12.40 -8.73
C THR A 85 13.23 11.23 -8.81
N TYR A 86 13.09 10.22 -7.93
CA TYR A 86 13.97 9.06 -7.92
C TYR A 86 13.75 8.22 -9.19
N ASP A 87 14.79 8.08 -10.00
CA ASP A 87 14.73 7.47 -11.34
C ASP A 87 14.98 5.95 -11.33
N LYS A 88 15.29 5.38 -10.15
CA LYS A 88 15.56 3.96 -9.92
C LYS A 88 14.37 3.27 -9.23
N CYS A 89 14.53 2.00 -8.84
CA CYS A 89 13.47 1.28 -8.16
C CYS A 89 13.38 1.69 -6.67
N LEU A 90 12.19 2.09 -6.24
CA LEU A 90 11.90 2.48 -4.86
C LEU A 90 10.73 1.66 -4.32
N ILE A 91 10.93 1.03 -3.17
CA ILE A 91 9.88 0.37 -2.39
C ILE A 91 9.81 1.06 -1.03
N VAL A 92 8.64 1.63 -0.73
CA VAL A 92 8.37 2.35 0.51
C VAL A 92 7.23 1.66 1.24
N ASN A 93 7.42 1.42 2.53
CA ASN A 93 6.34 1.20 3.47
C ASN A 93 6.08 2.50 4.24
N SER A 94 4.83 2.97 4.27
CA SER A 94 4.43 4.20 4.95
C SER A 94 2.96 4.16 5.33
N HIS A 95 2.62 4.68 6.50
CA HIS A 95 1.24 4.94 6.88
C HIS A 95 0.71 6.33 6.43
N SER A 96 1.56 7.18 5.85
CA SER A 96 1.18 8.51 5.37
C SER A 96 0.61 8.46 3.95
N GLN A 97 -0.68 8.77 3.80
CA GLN A 97 -1.37 8.76 2.50
C GLN A 97 -0.80 9.81 1.55
N ASP A 98 -0.55 11.03 2.04
CA ASP A 98 0.00 12.13 1.25
C ASP A 98 1.38 11.77 0.69
N PHE A 99 2.24 11.19 1.52
CA PHE A 99 3.58 10.76 1.11
C PHE A 99 3.53 9.66 0.04
N LEU A 100 2.68 8.64 0.22
CA LEU A 100 2.49 7.60 -0.78
C LEU A 100 1.92 8.17 -2.08
N ASN A 101 1.04 9.17 -2.00
CA ASN A 101 0.48 9.82 -3.18
C ASN A 101 1.49 10.65 -3.96
N GLY A 102 2.42 11.33 -3.26
CA GLY A 102 3.46 12.16 -3.89
C GLY A 102 4.61 11.36 -4.49
N VAL A 103 4.91 10.17 -3.94
CA VAL A 103 6.10 9.38 -4.32
C VAL A 103 5.76 8.14 -5.15
N CYS A 104 4.70 7.40 -4.80
CA CYS A 104 4.47 6.07 -5.35
C CYS A 104 3.64 6.10 -6.64
N THR A 105 4.11 5.34 -7.63
CA THR A 105 3.39 5.14 -8.92
C THR A 105 2.55 3.86 -8.94
N HIS A 106 2.81 2.95 -8.01
CA HIS A 106 2.14 1.67 -7.84
C HIS A 106 1.95 1.41 -6.35
N ILE A 107 0.88 0.69 -6.00
CA ILE A 107 0.61 0.24 -4.64
C ILE A 107 0.62 -1.28 -4.60
N ILE A 108 1.33 -1.84 -3.61
CA ILE A 108 1.32 -3.26 -3.32
C ILE A 108 0.49 -3.46 -2.06
N GLU A 109 -0.64 -4.14 -2.20
CA GLU A 109 -1.49 -4.51 -1.08
C GLU A 109 -1.13 -5.93 -0.60
N LEU A 110 -0.88 -6.08 0.70
CA LEU A 110 -0.78 -7.38 1.34
C LEU A 110 -2.14 -7.78 1.93
N ASP A 111 -2.88 -8.64 1.21
CA ASP A 111 -4.16 -9.19 1.68
C ASP A 111 -4.11 -10.72 1.71
N ARG A 112 -4.58 -11.33 2.81
CA ARG A 112 -4.65 -12.80 3.00
C ARG A 112 -3.37 -13.56 2.57
N LYS A 113 -2.20 -13.03 2.96
CA LYS A 113 -0.86 -13.56 2.60
C LYS A 113 -0.55 -13.54 1.09
N LYS A 114 -1.22 -12.70 0.32
CA LYS A 114 -0.98 -12.48 -1.11
C LYS A 114 -0.64 -11.02 -1.34
N LEU A 115 0.20 -10.77 -2.34
CA LEU A 115 0.52 -9.43 -2.81
C LEU A 115 -0.35 -9.14 -4.04
N ILE A 116 -1.12 -8.06 -3.97
CA ILE A 116 -1.98 -7.57 -5.05
C ILE A 116 -1.39 -6.25 -5.54
N TYR A 117 -1.17 -6.14 -6.83
CA TYR A 117 -0.54 -4.98 -7.45
C TYR A 117 -1.59 -4.06 -8.05
N TRP A 118 -1.46 -2.78 -7.74
CA TRP A 118 -2.34 -1.72 -8.21
C TRP A 118 -1.51 -0.65 -8.92
N THR A 119 -1.98 -0.21 -10.08
CA THR A 119 -1.36 0.89 -10.82
C THR A 119 -1.97 2.22 -10.40
N GLY A 120 -1.12 3.24 -10.23
CA GLY A 120 -1.52 4.55 -9.75
C GLY A 120 -1.12 4.79 -8.29
N ASN A 121 -1.40 6.00 -7.83
CA ASN A 121 -1.13 6.43 -6.48
C ASN A 121 -2.13 5.83 -5.45
N TYR A 122 -1.94 6.15 -4.17
CA TYR A 122 -2.76 5.63 -3.08
C TYR A 122 -4.25 6.00 -3.22
N ASP A 123 -4.57 7.21 -3.65
CA ASP A 123 -5.95 7.65 -3.88
C ASP A 123 -6.66 6.87 -4.99
N THR A 124 -5.92 6.60 -6.08
CA THR A 124 -6.45 5.78 -7.18
C THR A 124 -6.70 4.35 -6.72
N TYR A 125 -5.75 3.78 -5.98
CA TYR A 125 -5.89 2.45 -5.37
C TYR A 125 -7.14 2.38 -4.48
N THR A 126 -7.30 3.30 -3.52
CA THR A 126 -8.42 3.25 -2.57
C THR A 126 -9.77 3.40 -3.26
N ARG A 127 -9.87 4.30 -4.25
CA ARG A 127 -11.09 4.47 -5.07
C ARG A 127 -11.42 3.20 -5.84
N THR A 128 -10.47 2.68 -6.62
CA THR A 128 -10.69 1.48 -7.45
C THR A 128 -11.01 0.25 -6.60
N LYS A 129 -10.34 0.07 -5.46
CA LYS A 129 -10.64 -1.01 -4.52
C LYS A 129 -12.06 -0.92 -3.99
N ARG A 130 -12.49 0.27 -3.56
CA ARG A 130 -13.87 0.49 -3.06
C ARG A 130 -14.93 0.17 -4.12
N GLU A 131 -14.69 0.56 -5.37
CA GLU A 131 -15.60 0.25 -6.49
C GLU A 131 -15.70 -1.26 -6.73
N LEU A 132 -14.57 -1.97 -6.70
CA LEU A 132 -14.52 -3.43 -6.83
C LEU A 132 -15.25 -4.13 -5.69
N GLU A 133 -15.05 -3.69 -4.45
CA GLU A 133 -15.74 -4.23 -3.28
C GLU A 133 -17.26 -4.03 -3.36
N VAL A 134 -17.73 -2.85 -3.78
CA VAL A 134 -19.16 -2.58 -3.99
C VAL A 134 -19.75 -3.48 -5.08
N ASN A 135 -19.03 -3.64 -6.20
CA ASN A 135 -19.46 -4.51 -7.29
C ASN A 135 -19.49 -5.99 -6.87
N GLN A 136 -18.50 -6.43 -6.10
CA GLN A 136 -18.44 -7.78 -5.53
C GLN A 136 -19.59 -8.02 -4.56
N LEU A 137 -19.91 -7.05 -3.68
CA LEU A 137 -21.03 -7.16 -2.76
C LEU A 137 -22.37 -7.28 -3.50
N LYS A 138 -22.61 -6.47 -4.53
CA LYS A 138 -23.82 -6.56 -5.36
C LYS A 138 -23.96 -7.91 -6.05
N ARG A 139 -22.86 -8.45 -6.59
CA ARG A 139 -22.83 -9.80 -7.20
C ARG A 139 -23.15 -10.88 -6.17
N TYR A 140 -22.52 -10.81 -5.01
CA TYR A 140 -22.79 -11.71 -3.88
C TYR A 140 -24.26 -11.68 -3.47
N GLU A 141 -24.84 -10.51 -3.24
CA GLU A 141 -26.24 -10.36 -2.82
C GLU A 141 -27.21 -10.93 -3.87
N LYS A 142 -26.96 -10.67 -5.15
CA LYS A 142 -27.75 -11.23 -6.25
C LYS A 142 -27.65 -12.76 -6.29
N GLU A 143 -26.44 -13.31 -6.21
CA GLU A 143 -26.24 -14.76 -6.18
C GLU A 143 -26.94 -15.41 -4.98
N GLN A 144 -26.87 -14.79 -3.79
CA GLN A 144 -27.56 -15.30 -2.61
C GLN A 144 -29.08 -15.23 -2.73
N ALA A 145 -29.62 -14.16 -3.33
CA ALA A 145 -31.06 -14.03 -3.59
C ALA A 145 -31.54 -15.09 -4.59
N ASP A 146 -30.79 -15.31 -5.68
CA ASP A 146 -31.09 -16.34 -6.68
C ASP A 146 -31.05 -17.75 -6.06
N ILE A 147 -30.02 -18.04 -5.25
CA ILE A 147 -29.89 -19.29 -4.51
C ILE A 147 -31.08 -19.49 -3.56
N LYS A 148 -31.46 -18.46 -2.81
CA LYS A 148 -32.61 -18.50 -1.89
C LYS A 148 -33.89 -18.81 -2.65
N HIS A 149 -34.16 -18.09 -3.73
CA HIS A 149 -35.36 -18.29 -4.55
C HIS A 149 -35.42 -19.70 -5.18
N ILE A 150 -34.28 -20.21 -5.68
CA ILE A 150 -34.20 -21.58 -6.22
C ILE A 150 -34.48 -22.61 -5.11
N LYS A 151 -33.93 -22.43 -3.91
CA LYS A 151 -34.16 -23.33 -2.77
C LYS A 151 -35.63 -23.32 -2.33
N GLU A 152 -36.25 -22.15 -2.24
CA GLU A 152 -37.67 -22.01 -1.91
C GLU A 152 -38.57 -22.65 -2.99
N PHE A 153 -38.23 -22.49 -4.27
CA PHE A 153 -38.94 -23.17 -5.36
C PHE A 153 -38.85 -24.70 -5.27
N ILE A 154 -37.64 -25.24 -5.01
CA ILE A 154 -37.45 -26.68 -4.85
C ILE A 154 -38.23 -27.20 -3.64
N ALA A 155 -38.25 -26.46 -2.53
CA ALA A 155 -38.97 -26.83 -1.31
C ALA A 155 -40.50 -26.78 -1.46
N SER A 156 -41.02 -25.87 -2.29
CA SER A 156 -42.46 -25.71 -2.55
C SER A 156 -43.02 -26.69 -3.59
N CYS A 157 -42.17 -27.44 -4.31
CA CYS A 157 -42.61 -28.44 -5.27
C CYS A 157 -43.17 -29.68 -4.54
N GLY A 158 -44.49 -29.88 -4.62
CA GLY A 158 -45.17 -31.09 -4.15
C GLY A 158 -44.98 -32.32 -5.05
N THR A 159 -45.92 -33.27 -5.04
CA THR A 159 -45.82 -34.57 -5.75
C THR A 159 -46.15 -34.52 -7.25
N PHE A 160 -46.59 -33.38 -7.79
CA PHE A 160 -46.96 -33.25 -9.20
C PHE A 160 -45.76 -33.46 -10.14
N SER A 161 -45.88 -34.40 -11.07
CA SER A 161 -44.78 -34.87 -11.95
C SER A 161 -44.07 -33.76 -12.74
N ASN A 162 -44.80 -32.75 -13.21
CA ASN A 162 -44.24 -31.61 -13.93
C ASN A 162 -43.39 -30.69 -13.03
N LEU A 163 -43.84 -30.42 -11.81
CA LEU A 163 -43.12 -29.60 -10.83
C LEU A 163 -41.86 -30.32 -10.33
N VAL A 164 -41.94 -31.64 -10.12
CA VAL A 164 -40.78 -32.48 -9.75
C VAL A 164 -39.68 -32.44 -10.82
N ARG A 165 -40.05 -32.46 -12.11
CA ARG A 165 -39.08 -32.33 -13.22
C ARG A 165 -38.41 -30.96 -13.22
N GLN A 166 -39.16 -29.89 -12.95
CA GLN A 166 -38.61 -28.53 -12.87
C GLN A 166 -37.69 -28.37 -11.66
N ALA A 167 -38.06 -28.90 -10.49
CA ALA A 167 -37.23 -28.90 -9.29
C ALA A 167 -35.88 -29.60 -9.53
N LYS A 168 -35.86 -30.77 -10.16
CA LYS A 168 -34.62 -31.48 -10.55
C LYS A 168 -33.73 -30.65 -11.47
N SER A 169 -34.32 -29.95 -12.42
CA SER A 169 -33.58 -29.06 -13.33
C SER A 169 -32.94 -27.89 -12.57
N LYS A 170 -33.69 -27.24 -11.68
CA LYS A 170 -33.21 -26.13 -10.84
C LYS A 170 -32.14 -26.57 -9.84
N GLN A 171 -32.26 -27.78 -9.28
CA GLN A 171 -31.22 -28.37 -8.43
C GLN A 171 -29.89 -28.51 -9.19
N LYS A 172 -29.93 -29.01 -10.43
CA LYS A 172 -28.72 -29.13 -11.26
C LYS A 172 -28.06 -27.78 -11.55
N ILE A 173 -28.86 -26.71 -11.71
CA ILE A 173 -28.33 -25.35 -11.86
C ILE A 173 -27.62 -24.91 -10.57
N LEU A 174 -28.25 -25.14 -9.42
CA LEU A 174 -27.67 -24.81 -8.12
C LEU A 174 -26.36 -25.58 -7.87
N ASP A 175 -26.33 -26.87 -8.17
CA ASP A 175 -25.12 -27.70 -8.05
C ASP A 175 -23.99 -27.17 -8.95
N LYS A 176 -24.33 -26.73 -10.17
CA LYS A 176 -23.37 -26.11 -11.09
C LYS A 176 -22.83 -24.77 -10.56
N MET A 177 -23.69 -23.96 -9.93
CA MET A 177 -23.26 -22.71 -9.29
C MET A 177 -22.29 -22.96 -8.14
N TYR A 178 -22.57 -23.94 -7.27
CA TYR A 178 -21.64 -24.31 -6.20
C TYR A 178 -20.31 -24.85 -6.73
N ALA A 179 -20.35 -25.68 -7.77
CA ALA A 179 -19.14 -26.22 -8.40
C ALA A 179 -18.27 -25.16 -9.08
N ALA A 180 -18.87 -24.07 -9.59
CA ALA A 180 -18.14 -22.96 -10.19
C ALA A 180 -17.43 -22.04 -9.17
N GLY A 181 -17.76 -22.18 -7.88
CA GLY A 181 -17.32 -21.27 -6.81
C GLY A 181 -18.22 -20.03 -6.75
N LEU A 182 -18.79 -19.79 -5.57
CA LEU A 182 -19.62 -18.60 -5.35
C LEU A 182 -18.75 -17.36 -5.15
N THR A 183 -19.30 -16.20 -5.49
CA THR A 183 -18.65 -14.93 -5.16
C THR A 183 -18.48 -14.86 -3.63
N GLU A 184 -17.27 -14.55 -3.16
CA GLU A 184 -17.04 -14.35 -1.73
C GLU A 184 -17.62 -13.01 -1.29
N LYS A 185 -18.15 -12.95 -0.06
CA LYS A 185 -18.56 -11.67 0.53
C LYS A 185 -17.31 -10.81 0.81
N PRO A 186 -17.27 -9.55 0.38
CA PRO A 186 -16.21 -8.62 0.79
C PRO A 186 -16.14 -8.53 2.32
N THR A 187 -14.97 -8.80 2.89
CA THR A 187 -14.73 -8.70 4.33
C THR A 187 -14.22 -7.29 4.65
N PRO A 188 -14.96 -6.47 5.42
CA PRO A 188 -14.43 -5.19 5.86
C PRO A 188 -13.23 -5.39 6.79
N PRO A 189 -12.34 -4.39 6.90
CA PRO A 189 -11.25 -4.44 7.87
C PRO A 189 -11.81 -4.57 9.30
N PRO A 190 -11.12 -5.30 10.19
CA PRO A 190 -11.55 -5.42 11.57
C PRO A 190 -11.58 -4.05 12.25
N SER A 191 -12.63 -3.77 13.01
CA SER A 191 -12.70 -2.57 13.85
C SER A 191 -12.00 -2.82 15.18
N PHE A 192 -10.98 -2.02 15.47
CA PHE A 192 -10.29 -2.04 16.76
C PHE A 192 -10.85 -0.93 17.64
N ASN A 193 -11.50 -1.30 18.74
CA ASN A 193 -11.98 -0.36 19.74
C ASN A 193 -11.00 -0.33 20.91
N PHE A 194 -10.21 0.75 21.00
CA PHE A 194 -9.33 0.97 22.14
C PHE A 194 -10.09 1.73 23.23
N ARG A 195 -10.12 1.17 24.44
CA ARG A 195 -10.56 1.87 25.65
C ARG A 195 -9.34 2.14 26.51
N PHE A 196 -9.01 3.41 26.67
CA PHE A 196 -7.98 3.84 27.60
C PHE A 196 -8.64 4.22 28.92
N SER A 197 -8.16 3.65 30.02
CA SER A 197 -8.55 4.09 31.36
C SER A 197 -8.12 5.54 31.56
N SER A 198 -8.91 6.32 32.29
CA SER A 198 -8.49 7.66 32.70
C SER A 198 -7.19 7.58 33.51
N CYS A 199 -6.10 8.15 32.98
CA CYS A 199 -4.91 8.39 33.77
C CYS A 199 -5.22 9.45 34.83
N VAL A 200 -5.07 9.09 36.11
CA VAL A 200 -4.91 10.10 37.17
C VAL A 200 -3.57 10.77 36.90
N LYS A 201 -3.58 12.09 36.70
CA LYS A 201 -2.37 12.90 36.49
C LYS A 201 -1.47 12.88 37.71
#